data_AF-A0A1A8A504-F1
#
_entry.id   AF-A0A1A8A504-F1
#
_cell.length_a   1.000
_cell.length_b   1.000
_cell.length_c   1.000
_cell.angle_alpha   90.00
_cell.angle_beta   90.00
_cell.angle_gamma   90.00
#
_symmetry.space_group_name_H-M   'P 1'
#
loop_
_entity.id
_entity.type
_entity.pdbx_description
1 polymer ?
#
loop_
_entity_poly.entity_id
_entity_poly.type
_entity_poly.pdbx_seq_one_letter_code
_entity_poly.pdbx_strand_id
1 'polypeptide(L)'
;KTFSRSLLYNSLARLRLPPTILLAVGGWTDGSPTGVIESYNPNYDLWVKIPFSEETSRTYHGVVLFNGSLYFIGGFDGLERLSSVNRFDLSTCTWHEASPMHSRRCFISVTVMD
;
A
#
# COMPACT_ATOMS: atom_id res chain seq x y z
N LYS A 1 -6.85 -1.44 27.15
CA LYS A 1 -5.45 -1.90 27.11
C LYS A 1 -4.76 -1.13 26.00
N THR A 2 -4.13 -0.03 26.36
CA THR A 2 -3.60 0.99 25.45
C THR A 2 -2.26 0.51 24.91
N PHE A 3 -2.16 0.31 23.60
CA PHE A 3 -0.88 -0.03 22.97
C PHE A 3 0.05 1.18 23.04
N SER A 4 1.14 1.05 23.80
CA SER A 4 2.18 2.06 23.95
C SER A 4 2.89 2.31 22.62
N ARG A 5 3.06 3.60 22.27
CA ARG A 5 3.82 4.12 21.11
C ARG A 5 5.30 3.68 21.07
N SER A 6 5.80 2.97 22.08
CA SER A 6 7.21 2.66 22.27
C SER A 6 7.76 1.50 21.44
N LEU A 7 6.93 0.72 20.73
CA LEU A 7 7.40 -0.43 19.93
C LEU A 7 7.80 -0.08 18.48
N LEU A 8 7.51 1.13 18.01
CA LEU A 8 7.83 1.57 16.63
C LEU A 8 9.27 2.11 16.48
N TYR A 9 10.02 2.29 17.58
CA TYR A 9 11.36 2.88 17.59
C TYR A 9 12.47 1.92 18.05
N ASN A 10 12.25 0.60 17.94
CA ASN A 10 13.30 -0.37 18.19
C ASN A 10 13.99 -0.71 16.86
N SER A 11 15.12 -0.06 16.56
CA SER A 11 15.86 -0.25 15.29
C SER A 11 16.43 -1.66 15.10
N LEU A 12 16.32 -2.52 16.11
CA LEU A 12 16.67 -3.95 16.05
C LEU A 12 15.47 -4.87 15.74
N ALA A 13 14.24 -4.36 15.74
CA ALA A 13 13.05 -5.10 15.34
C ALA A 13 12.73 -4.81 13.87
N ARG A 14 13.64 -5.19 12.96
CA ARG A 14 13.30 -5.23 11.53
C ARG A 14 12.11 -6.17 11.40
N LEU A 15 10.95 -5.66 10.97
CA LEU A 15 9.76 -6.47 10.76
C LEU A 15 10.15 -7.62 9.80
N ARG A 16 10.25 -8.84 10.33
CA ARG A 16 10.45 -10.02 9.49
C ARG A 16 9.08 -10.32 8.87
N LEU A 17 8.86 -9.76 7.69
CA LEU A 17 7.68 -10.12 6.91
C LEU A 17 7.71 -11.64 6.68
N PRO A 18 6.56 -12.32 6.79
CA PRO A 18 6.48 -13.72 6.41
C PRO A 18 6.92 -13.88 4.94
N PRO A 19 7.40 -15.06 4.53
CA PRO A 19 7.87 -15.31 3.17
C PRO A 19 6.78 -15.10 2.11
N THR A 20 5.52 -15.12 2.52
CA THR A 20 4.37 -14.77 1.66
C THR A 20 3.37 -13.99 2.49
N ILE A 21 2.87 -12.89 1.93
CA ILE A 21 1.81 -12.07 2.51
C ILE A 21 0.79 -11.79 1.41
N LEU A 22 -0.50 -11.92 1.74
CA LEU A 22 -1.58 -11.53 0.86
C LEU A 22 -2.08 -10.16 1.31
N LEU A 23 -2.14 -9.21 0.37
CA LEU A 23 -2.53 -7.84 0.61
C LEU A 23 -3.69 -7.44 -0.30
N ALA A 24 -4.65 -6.72 0.26
CA ALA A 24 -5.64 -5.94 -0.49
C ALA A 24 -5.29 -4.46 -0.30
N VAL A 25 -5.24 -3.69 -1.39
CA VAL A 25 -4.74 -2.32 -1.37
C VAL A 25 -5.72 -1.37 -2.06
N GLY A 26 -6.06 -0.28 -1.37
CA GLY A 26 -6.96 0.76 -1.86
C GLY A 26 -8.32 0.23 -2.33
N GLY A 27 -8.86 0.81 -3.41
CA GLY A 27 -10.15 0.42 -3.97
C GLY A 27 -11.22 1.48 -3.72
N TRP A 28 -12.49 1.07 -3.65
CA TRP A 28 -13.63 1.96 -3.49
C TRP A 28 -14.55 1.48 -2.38
N THR A 29 -14.75 2.32 -1.36
CA THR A 29 -15.58 2.01 -0.20
C THR A 29 -16.37 3.25 0.21
N ASP A 30 -17.63 3.06 0.60
CA ASP A 30 -18.49 4.14 1.12
C ASP A 30 -18.59 5.38 0.21
N GLY A 31 -18.62 5.15 -1.11
CA GLY A 31 -18.77 6.22 -2.09
C GLY A 31 -17.49 7.01 -2.43
N SER A 32 -16.33 6.58 -1.93
CA SER A 32 -15.05 7.24 -2.21
C SER A 32 -13.90 6.25 -2.40
N PRO A 33 -12.82 6.66 -3.10
CA PRO A 33 -11.59 5.87 -3.11
C PRO A 33 -11.00 5.75 -1.71
N THR A 34 -10.46 4.57 -1.40
CA THR A 34 -9.80 4.31 -0.12
C THR A 34 -8.30 4.10 -0.31
N GLY A 35 -7.52 4.47 0.69
CA GLY A 35 -6.08 4.19 0.77
C GLY A 35 -5.76 3.00 1.66
N VAL A 36 -6.77 2.36 2.26
CA VAL A 36 -6.57 1.29 3.24
C VAL A 36 -5.82 0.12 2.60
N ILE A 37 -4.85 -0.40 3.36
CA ILE A 37 -4.18 -1.65 3.06
C ILE A 37 -4.56 -2.67 4.11
N GLU A 38 -5.04 -3.83 3.67
CA GLU A 38 -5.38 -4.96 4.53
C GLU A 38 -4.48 -6.15 4.22
N SER A 39 -4.07 -6.86 5.25
CA SER A 39 -3.30 -8.10 5.15
C SER A 39 -4.13 -9.27 5.64
N TYR A 40 -4.07 -10.38 4.92
CA TYR A 40 -4.75 -11.60 5.33
C TYR A 40 -3.83 -12.47 6.19
N ASN A 41 -4.32 -12.86 7.36
CA ASN A 41 -3.65 -13.77 8.28
C ASN A 41 -4.23 -15.19 8.14
N PRO A 42 -3.51 -16.13 7.50
CA PRO A 42 -4.03 -17.47 7.23
C PRO A 42 -4.14 -18.34 8.49
N ASN A 43 -3.44 -18.01 9.58
CA ASN A 43 -3.50 -18.79 10.82
C ASN A 43 -4.82 -18.59 11.57
N TYR A 44 -5.45 -17.42 11.39
CA TYR A 44 -6.67 -17.04 12.07
C TYR A 44 -7.83 -16.71 11.12
N ASP A 45 -7.62 -16.92 9.81
CA ASP A 45 -8.59 -16.65 8.74
C ASP A 45 -9.24 -15.26 8.84
N LEU A 46 -8.40 -14.23 8.95
CA LEU A 46 -8.88 -12.87 9.17
C LEU A 46 -8.05 -11.83 8.44
N TRP A 47 -8.73 -10.76 8.00
CA TRP A 47 -8.12 -9.58 7.43
C TRP A 47 -7.78 -8.58 8.53
N VAL A 48 -6.57 -8.03 8.49
CA VAL A 48 -6.05 -7.06 9.45
C VAL A 48 -5.60 -5.83 8.68
N LYS A 49 -6.16 -4.66 9.04
CA LYS A 49 -5.73 -3.37 8.52
C LYS A 49 -4.29 -3.06 8.92
N ILE A 50 -3.48 -2.63 7.97
CA ILE A 50 -2.13 -2.13 8.23
C ILE A 50 -2.24 -0.67 8.72
N PRO A 51 -1.74 -0.34 9.92
CA PRO A 51 -1.72 1.03 10.41
C PRO A 51 -0.98 1.98 9.46
N PHE A 52 -1.42 3.24 9.38
CA PHE A 52 -0.79 4.30 8.56
C PHE A 52 -0.86 4.10 7.02
N SER A 53 -1.82 3.31 6.54
CA SER A 53 -1.98 3.03 5.11
C SER A 53 -2.72 4.12 4.31
N GLU A 54 -3.43 5.04 4.94
CA GLU A 54 -4.43 5.89 4.25
C GLU A 54 -3.88 7.11 3.48
N GLU A 55 -2.57 7.30 3.38
CA GLU A 55 -1.99 8.53 2.83
C GLU A 55 -2.21 8.71 1.31
N THR A 56 -2.70 7.69 0.61
CA THR A 56 -2.84 7.70 -0.85
C THR A 56 -4.14 7.13 -1.40
N SER A 57 -5.29 7.56 -0.86
CA SER A 57 -6.63 7.11 -1.30
C SER A 57 -6.80 7.12 -2.81
N ARG A 58 -6.93 5.92 -3.40
CA ARG A 58 -7.06 5.74 -4.85
C ARG A 58 -7.70 4.41 -5.22
N THR A 59 -8.40 4.40 -6.34
CA THR A 59 -8.96 3.19 -6.97
C THR A 59 -8.37 2.98 -8.36
N TYR A 60 -8.59 1.79 -8.94
CA TYR A 60 -8.21 1.43 -10.31
C TYR A 60 -6.71 1.64 -10.64
N HIS A 61 -5.85 1.65 -9.63
CA HIS A 61 -4.40 1.77 -9.75
C HIS A 61 -3.78 0.39 -9.99
N GLY A 62 -2.56 0.38 -10.51
CA GLY A 62 -1.73 -0.83 -10.50
C GLY A 62 -0.92 -0.90 -9.22
N VAL A 63 -0.69 -2.11 -8.71
CA VAL A 63 0.22 -2.36 -7.58
C VAL A 63 1.23 -3.45 -7.92
N VAL A 64 2.49 -3.26 -7.55
CA VAL A 64 3.52 -4.29 -7.60
C VAL A 64 4.43 -4.23 -6.38
N LEU A 65 4.95 -5.39 -5.96
CA LEU A 65 6.03 -5.46 -4.98
C LEU A 65 7.37 -5.41 -5.72
N PHE A 66 8.19 -4.41 -5.43
CA PHE A 66 9.50 -4.24 -6.03
C PHE A 66 10.50 -3.75 -4.98
N ASN A 67 11.64 -4.43 -4.84
CA ASN A 67 12.70 -4.10 -3.88
C ASN A 67 12.20 -3.86 -2.43
N GLY A 68 11.25 -4.68 -1.96
CA GLY A 68 10.71 -4.60 -0.61
C GLY A 68 9.69 -3.48 -0.36
N SER A 69 9.31 -2.73 -1.40
CA SER A 69 8.26 -1.70 -1.33
C SER A 69 7.10 -2.02 -2.27
N LEU A 70 5.88 -1.66 -1.87
CA LEU A 70 4.71 -1.69 -2.76
C LEU A 70 4.67 -0.40 -3.56
N TYR A 71 4.57 -0.50 -4.88
CA TYR A 71 4.44 0.65 -5.77
C TYR A 71 3.01 0.78 -6.25
N PHE A 72 2.38 1.91 -5.93
CA PHE A 72 1.04 2.31 -6.30
C PHE A 72 1.14 3.23 -7.51
N ILE A 73 0.68 2.77 -8.66
CA ILE A 73 0.95 3.40 -9.95
C ILE A 73 -0.38 3.88 -10.56
N GLY A 74 -0.48 5.19 -10.80
CA GLY A 74 -1.67 5.83 -11.34
C GLY A 74 -2.90 5.65 -10.45
N GLY A 75 -4.07 5.49 -11.07
CA GLY A 75 -5.36 5.34 -10.41
C GLY A 75 -6.27 6.55 -10.56
N PHE A 76 -7.27 6.63 -9.70
CA PHE A 76 -8.24 7.71 -9.58
C PHE A 76 -8.47 8.03 -8.11
N ASP A 77 -8.32 9.29 -7.71
CA ASP A 77 -8.43 9.76 -6.32
C ASP A 77 -9.84 10.23 -5.93
N GLY A 78 -10.80 10.15 -6.87
CA GLY A 78 -12.16 10.62 -6.67
C GLY A 78 -12.46 11.90 -7.46
N LEU A 79 -11.41 12.59 -7.91
CA LEU A 79 -11.49 13.84 -8.66
C LEU A 79 -10.86 13.69 -10.04
N GLU A 80 -9.64 13.15 -10.12
CA GLU A 80 -8.89 13.04 -11.37
C GLU A 80 -8.11 11.73 -11.52
N ARG A 81 -7.76 11.43 -12.77
CA ARG A 81 -6.85 10.31 -13.08
C ARG A 81 -5.43 10.70 -12.67
N LEU A 82 -4.69 9.77 -12.10
CA LEU A 82 -3.37 10.02 -11.56
C LEU A 82 -2.27 9.56 -12.52
N SER A 83 -1.20 10.35 -12.62
CA SER A 83 0.10 9.91 -13.14
C SER A 83 1.10 9.62 -12.03
N SER A 84 0.77 9.95 -10.78
CA SER A 84 1.63 9.78 -9.62
C SER A 84 1.97 8.31 -9.37
N VAL A 85 3.17 8.11 -8.85
CA VAL A 85 3.64 6.83 -8.34
C VAL A 85 4.05 7.02 -6.89
N ASN A 86 3.42 6.29 -5.99
CA ASN A 86 3.76 6.30 -4.57
C ASN A 86 4.28 4.93 -4.19
N ARG A 87 5.31 4.87 -3.35
CA ARG A 87 5.81 3.61 -2.80
C ARG A 87 5.60 3.57 -1.30
N PHE A 88 5.17 2.41 -0.80
CA PHE A 88 5.03 2.12 0.62
C PHE A 88 6.09 1.10 1.02
N ASP A 89 7.01 1.50 1.90
CA ASP A 89 8.00 0.59 2.47
C ASP A 89 7.34 -0.22 3.58
N LEU A 90 7.19 -1.54 3.35
CA LEU A 90 6.53 -2.46 4.29
C LEU A 90 7.34 -2.69 5.57
N SER A 91 8.64 -2.40 5.57
CA SER A 91 9.53 -2.60 6.71
C SER A 91 9.51 -1.40 7.67
N THR A 92 9.39 -0.19 7.13
CA THR A 92 9.33 1.05 7.90
C THR A 92 7.92 1.61 8.05
N CYS A 93 6.95 1.07 7.32
CA CYS A 93 5.57 1.56 7.23
C CYS A 93 5.52 3.05 6.85
N THR A 94 6.28 3.46 5.83
CA THR A 94 6.35 4.85 5.38
C THR A 94 6.06 4.98 3.90
N TRP A 95 5.37 6.06 3.54
CA TRP A 95 5.10 6.46 2.17
C TRP A 95 6.22 7.34 1.62
N HIS A 96 6.52 7.13 0.35
CA HIS A 96 7.46 7.95 -0.41
C HIS A 96 6.91 8.18 -1.80
N GLU A 97 7.23 9.33 -2.38
CA GLU A 97 6.97 9.57 -3.80
C GLU A 97 8.05 8.92 -4.67
N ALA A 98 7.63 8.44 -5.84
CA ALA A 98 8.51 8.05 -6.93
C ALA A 98 8.20 8.92 -8.15
N SER A 99 9.07 8.88 -9.16
CA SER A 99 8.87 9.64 -10.39
C SER A 99 7.52 9.29 -11.04
N PRO A 100 6.75 10.28 -11.49
CA PRO A 100 5.44 10.05 -12.09
C PRO A 100 5.56 9.44 -13.50
N MET A 101 4.47 8.85 -13.97
CA MET A 101 4.31 8.46 -15.38
C MET A 101 4.14 9.71 -16.26
N HIS A 102 4.47 9.58 -17.56
CA HIS A 102 4.23 10.66 -18.52
C HIS A 102 2.75 11.01 -18.73
N SER A 103 1.85 10.04 -18.51
CA SER A 103 0.41 10.22 -18.71
C SER A 103 -0.38 9.71 -17.52
N ARG A 104 -1.51 10.35 -17.25
CA ARG A 104 -2.46 9.92 -16.22
C ARG A 104 -3.16 8.65 -16.69
N ARG A 105 -3.18 7.61 -15.85
CA ARG A 105 -3.77 6.30 -16.20
C ARG A 105 -4.55 5.72 -15.03
N CYS A 106 -5.67 5.07 -15.30
CA CYS A 106 -6.44 4.24 -14.36
C CYS A 106 -6.96 3.00 -15.10
N PHE A 107 -7.44 2.00 -14.36
CA PHE A 107 -7.80 0.66 -14.88
C PHE A 107 -6.60 -0.05 -15.52
N ILE A 108 -5.43 0.09 -14.91
CA ILE A 108 -4.18 -0.45 -15.46
C ILE A 108 -3.83 -1.81 -14.84
N SER A 109 -3.08 -2.60 -15.61
CA SER A 109 -2.31 -3.73 -15.11
C SER A 109 -0.83 -3.35 -15.11
N VAL A 110 -0.09 -3.83 -14.12
CA VAL A 110 1.35 -3.59 -13.96
C VAL A 110 2.02 -4.92 -13.65
N THR A 111 3.21 -5.13 -14.21
CA THR A 111 4.06 -6.28 -13.91
C THR A 111 5.50 -5.80 -13.69
N VAL A 112 6.27 -6.59 -12.94
CA VAL A 112 7.72 -6.45 -12.84
C VAL A 112 8.34 -7.43 -13.83
N MET A 113 9.43 -7.03 -14.49
CA MET A 113 10.20 -7.87 -15.40
C MET A 113 11.68 -7.73 -15.03
N ASP A 114 12.37 -8.86 -14.94
CA ASP A 114 13.79 -8.96 -14.61
C ASP A 114 14.66 -9.08 -15.87
#